data_AF-A0A932LJU2-F1
#
_entry.id   AF-A0A932LJU2-F1
#
_cell.length_a   1.000
_cell.length_b   1.000
_cell.length_c   1.000
_cell.angle_alpha   90.00
_cell.angle_beta   90.00
_cell.angle_gamma   90.00
#
_symmetry.space_group_name_H-M   'P 1'
#
loop_
_entity.id
_entity.type
_entity.pdbx_description
1 polymer ?
#
loop_
_entity_poly.entity_id
_entity_poly.type
_entity_poly.pdbx_seq_one_letter_code
_entity_poly.pdbx_strand_id
1 'polypeptide(L)'
;MRRYLILLACACLIPQLGCTERQPVEQRTRDVESSGEQVRREAGEAAEATDRYVAEKSEEFKADLKRKLDELDVSIEKLKARAHELKEEARPEWERQMARLDEARQRARQELAELRSASREAWQDAKPSLDAAWENVRQAYDDAAKHFEGTPSDKPNRAP
;
A
#
# COMPACT_ATOMS: atom_id res chain seq x y z
N MET A 1 67.80 -5.35 28.29
CA MET A 1 68.48 -4.89 29.53
C MET A 1 67.48 -4.04 30.30
N ARG A 2 67.00 -4.33 31.51
CA ARG A 2 67.49 -5.14 32.63
C ARG A 2 66.30 -5.84 33.34
N ARG A 3 66.41 -7.17 33.47
CA ARG A 3 66.16 -7.97 34.69
C ARG A 3 64.71 -7.99 35.22
N TYR A 4 63.85 -8.88 34.72
CA TYR A 4 63.63 -10.21 35.33
C TYR A 4 64.75 -10.69 36.25
N LEU A 5 64.46 -10.70 37.56
CA LEU A 5 65.13 -11.36 38.70
C LEU A 5 64.51 -10.66 39.93
N ILE A 6 63.53 -11.21 40.64
CA ILE A 6 63.61 -12.45 41.41
C ILE A 6 62.18 -12.97 41.65
N LEU A 7 61.94 -14.17 41.17
CA LEU A 7 60.99 -15.14 41.73
C LEU A 7 61.46 -15.50 43.14
N LEU A 8 60.61 -15.35 44.17
CA LEU A 8 60.62 -16.24 45.33
C LEU A 8 59.31 -16.15 46.11
N ALA A 9 58.46 -17.14 45.83
CA ALA A 9 57.62 -17.86 46.78
C ALA A 9 56.56 -17.08 47.59
N CYS A 10 55.36 -16.98 47.02
CA CYS A 10 54.17 -17.36 47.76
C CYS A 10 53.34 -18.29 46.87
N ALA A 11 53.71 -19.57 46.91
CA ALA A 11 52.96 -20.65 46.30
C ALA A 11 51.65 -20.85 47.07
N CYS A 12 50.55 -20.31 46.56
CA CYS A 12 49.23 -20.90 46.73
C CYS A 12 48.78 -21.42 45.37
N LEU A 13 49.12 -22.69 45.12
CA LEU A 13 48.51 -23.55 44.12
C LEU A 13 47.02 -23.73 44.44
N ILE A 14 46.11 -23.19 43.62
CA ILE A 14 44.80 -23.79 43.30
C ILE A 14 44.50 -23.48 41.80
N PRO A 15 44.00 -24.45 41.01
CA PRO A 15 44.16 -24.50 39.55
C PRO A 15 43.07 -23.77 38.75
N GLN A 16 43.33 -23.65 37.44
CA GLN A 16 42.48 -23.13 36.36
C GLN A 16 41.00 -23.53 36.45
N LEU A 17 40.09 -22.55 36.36
CA LEU A 17 38.84 -22.56 35.58
C LEU A 17 38.06 -21.25 35.81
N GLY A 18 37.81 -20.51 34.74
CA GLY A 18 36.71 -19.53 34.69
C GLY A 18 37.12 -18.07 34.49
N CYS A 19 37.20 -17.66 33.24
CA CYS A 19 36.89 -16.29 32.85
C CYS A 19 35.47 -15.96 33.33
N THR A 20 35.28 -14.90 34.11
CA THR A 20 34.15 -13.97 34.01
C THR A 20 34.34 -12.94 35.12
N GLU A 21 34.81 -11.77 34.71
CA GLU A 21 34.65 -10.53 35.45
C GLU A 21 33.14 -10.28 35.56
N ARG A 22 32.55 -10.64 36.69
CA ARG A 22 31.14 -10.32 36.95
C ARG A 22 31.04 -8.81 37.14
N GLN A 23 30.60 -8.10 36.11
CA GLN A 23 30.08 -6.75 36.27
C GLN A 23 29.02 -6.76 37.39
N PRO A 24 28.96 -5.71 38.23
CA PRO A 24 27.97 -5.61 39.29
C PRO A 24 26.57 -5.84 38.72
N VAL A 25 25.80 -6.74 39.33
CA VAL A 25 24.44 -7.12 38.90
C VAL A 25 23.55 -5.88 38.71
N GLU A 26 23.81 -4.81 39.47
CA GLU A 26 23.08 -3.53 39.42
C GLU A 26 23.35 -2.67 38.16
N GLN A 27 24.53 -2.78 37.52
CA GLN A 27 24.81 -2.11 36.24
C GLN A 27 24.18 -2.87 35.08
N ARG A 28 24.31 -4.21 35.09
CA ARG A 28 23.74 -5.10 34.06
C ARG A 28 22.22 -5.04 33.99
N THR A 29 21.53 -4.85 35.11
CA THR A 29 20.07 -4.68 35.13
C THR A 29 19.62 -3.36 34.51
N ARG A 30 20.40 -2.29 34.68
CA ARG A 30 20.11 -0.95 34.13
C ARG A 30 20.32 -0.90 32.61
N ASP A 31 21.32 -1.64 32.11
CA ASP A 31 21.60 -1.75 30.67
C ASP A 31 20.54 -2.56 29.93
N VAL A 32 19.98 -3.60 30.56
CA VAL A 32 18.87 -4.40 29.98
C VAL A 32 17.55 -3.63 30.00
N GLU A 33 17.27 -2.88 31.07
CA GLU A 33 16.07 -2.05 31.18
C GLU A 33 16.08 -0.90 30.15
N SER A 34 17.18 -0.16 30.06
CA SER A 34 17.36 0.92 29.06
C SER A 34 17.40 0.40 27.62
N SER A 35 17.99 -0.79 27.39
CA SER A 35 17.92 -1.47 26.08
C SER A 35 16.48 -1.89 25.74
N GLY A 36 15.70 -2.35 26.72
CA GLY A 36 14.29 -2.69 26.53
C GLY A 36 13.42 -1.48 26.18
N GLU A 37 13.63 -0.35 26.86
CA GLU A 37 12.96 0.92 26.54
C GLU A 37 13.33 1.42 25.14
N GLN A 38 14.60 1.33 24.76
CA GLN A 38 15.06 1.71 23.43
C GLN A 38 14.39 0.86 22.34
N VAL A 39 14.35 -0.47 22.50
CA VAL A 39 13.68 -1.35 21.53
C VAL A 39 12.19 -1.03 21.43
N ARG A 40 11.50 -0.76 22.55
CA ARG A 40 10.07 -0.37 22.53
C ARG A 40 9.86 0.96 21.81
N ARG A 41 10.76 1.92 22.03
CA ARG A 41 10.72 3.22 21.36
C ARG A 41 10.95 3.08 19.87
N GLU A 42 12.01 2.40 19.45
CA GLU A 42 12.32 2.17 18.04
C GLU A 42 11.19 1.39 17.35
N ALA A 43 10.60 0.40 18.02
CA ALA A 43 9.43 -0.33 17.52
C ALA A 43 8.20 0.59 17.34
N GLY A 44 7.96 1.51 18.28
CA GLY A 44 6.90 2.52 18.17
C GLY A 44 7.13 3.49 17.01
N GLU A 45 8.34 4.05 16.90
CA GLU A 45 8.72 4.96 15.82
C GLU A 45 8.61 4.28 14.43
N ALA A 46 8.99 2.99 14.34
CA ALA A 46 8.83 2.21 13.11
C ALA A 46 7.35 1.94 12.75
N ALA A 47 6.50 1.68 13.75
CA ALA A 47 5.05 1.54 13.54
C ALA A 47 4.43 2.86 13.06
N GLU A 48 4.78 3.98 13.70
CA GLU A 48 4.33 5.33 13.32
C GLU A 48 4.83 5.76 11.93
N ALA A 49 6.06 5.38 11.56
CA ALA A 49 6.57 5.62 10.22
C ALA A 49 5.76 4.86 9.16
N THR A 50 5.40 3.61 9.46
CA THR A 50 4.52 2.80 8.60
C THR A 50 3.11 3.39 8.53
N ASP A 51 2.59 3.94 9.63
CA ASP A 51 1.28 4.64 9.70
C ASP A 51 1.25 5.80 8.72
N ARG A 52 2.25 6.66 8.83
CA ARG A 52 2.40 7.83 7.96
C ARG A 52 2.54 7.41 6.50
N TYR A 53 3.32 6.38 6.21
CA TYR A 53 3.48 5.87 4.85
C TYR A 53 2.16 5.36 4.27
N VAL A 54 1.40 4.55 5.02
CA VAL A 54 0.11 4.03 4.52
C VAL A 54 -0.92 5.16 4.36
N ALA A 55 -0.94 6.15 5.28
CA ALA A 55 -1.80 7.32 5.15
C ALA A 55 -1.44 8.16 3.91
N GLU A 56 -0.16 8.41 3.65
CA GLU A 56 0.28 9.12 2.44
C GLU A 56 -0.17 8.37 1.17
N LYS A 57 0.10 7.06 1.10
CA LYS A 57 -0.23 6.25 -0.07
C LYS A 57 -1.72 6.05 -0.29
N SER A 58 -2.52 6.04 0.78
CA SER A 58 -3.98 5.99 0.64
C SER A 58 -4.54 7.29 0.09
N GLU A 59 -4.06 8.45 0.56
CA GLU A 59 -4.47 9.75 0.02
C GLU A 59 -4.07 9.92 -1.45
N GLU A 60 -2.83 9.54 -1.82
CA GLU A 60 -2.38 9.54 -3.22
C GLU A 60 -3.29 8.71 -4.10
N PHE A 61 -3.62 7.48 -3.68
CA PHE A 61 -4.51 6.60 -4.42
C PHE A 61 -5.91 7.22 -4.57
N LYS A 62 -6.49 7.74 -3.48
CA LYS A 62 -7.83 8.36 -3.50
C LYS A 62 -7.87 9.57 -4.45
N ALA A 63 -6.82 10.40 -4.43
CA ALA A 63 -6.69 11.54 -5.33
C ALA A 63 -6.56 11.10 -6.80
N ASP A 64 -5.73 10.09 -7.07
CA ASP A 64 -5.56 9.55 -8.43
C ASP A 64 -6.85 8.95 -8.98
N LEU A 65 -7.55 8.15 -8.17
CA LEU A 65 -8.83 7.57 -8.59
C LEU A 65 -9.90 8.63 -8.80
N LYS A 66 -9.96 9.65 -7.94
CA LYS A 66 -10.86 10.79 -8.14
C LYS A 66 -10.59 11.46 -9.49
N ARG A 67 -9.33 11.75 -9.80
CA ARG A 67 -8.93 12.35 -11.08
C ARG A 67 -9.36 11.47 -12.26
N LYS A 68 -9.11 10.17 -12.19
CA LYS A 68 -9.53 9.20 -13.24
C LYS A 68 -11.04 9.16 -13.44
N LEU A 69 -11.84 9.22 -12.37
CA LEU A 69 -13.30 9.30 -12.45
C LEU A 69 -13.78 10.61 -13.09
N ASP A 70 -13.11 11.73 -12.80
CA ASP A 70 -13.43 13.03 -13.40
C ASP A 70 -13.01 13.07 -14.89
N GLU A 71 -11.90 12.45 -15.28
CA GLU A 71 -11.49 12.25 -16.68
C GLU A 71 -12.44 11.32 -17.45
N LEU A 72 -12.94 10.28 -16.78
CA LEU A 72 -13.95 9.38 -17.33
C LEU A 72 -15.23 10.13 -17.66
N ASP A 73 -15.69 11.06 -16.83
CA ASP A 73 -16.90 11.84 -17.11
C ASP A 73 -16.78 12.61 -18.42
N VAL A 74 -15.63 13.25 -18.66
CA VAL A 74 -15.36 13.93 -19.93
C VAL A 74 -15.39 12.95 -21.11
N SER A 75 -14.86 11.75 -20.92
CA SER A 75 -14.82 10.72 -21.96
C SER A 75 -16.21 10.14 -22.26
N ILE A 76 -17.04 9.99 -21.22
CA ILE A 76 -18.45 9.60 -21.34
C ILE A 76 -19.24 10.64 -22.14
N GLU A 77 -19.06 11.94 -21.86
CA GLU A 77 -19.74 12.99 -22.63
C GLU A 77 -19.31 13.00 -24.10
N LYS A 78 -18.04 12.70 -24.40
CA LYS A 78 -17.56 12.52 -25.78
C LYS A 78 -18.23 11.32 -26.46
N LEU A 79 -18.36 10.18 -25.78
CA LEU A 79 -19.05 9.00 -26.31
C LEU A 79 -20.53 9.29 -26.60
N LYS A 80 -21.21 9.97 -25.66
CA LYS A 80 -22.62 10.37 -25.84
C LYS A 80 -22.80 11.33 -27.02
N ALA A 81 -21.92 12.31 -27.17
CA ALA A 81 -21.98 13.25 -28.29
C ALA A 81 -21.87 12.53 -29.66
N ARG A 82 -21.11 11.43 -29.71
CA ARG A 82 -20.93 10.60 -30.91
C ARG A 82 -22.05 9.60 -31.14
N ALA A 83 -23.03 9.46 -30.23
CA ALA A 83 -24.11 8.48 -30.37
C ALA A 83 -24.93 8.61 -31.67
N HIS A 84 -24.91 9.78 -32.31
CA HIS A 84 -25.54 9.99 -33.62
C HIS A 84 -24.82 9.24 -34.76
N GLU A 85 -23.54 8.90 -34.61
CA GLU A 85 -22.72 8.11 -35.57
C GLU A 85 -23.09 6.61 -35.56
N LEU A 86 -23.81 6.15 -34.52
CA LEU A 86 -24.20 4.75 -34.40
C LEU A 86 -25.30 4.39 -35.41
N LYS A 87 -25.17 3.19 -35.99
CA LYS A 87 -26.24 2.56 -36.75
C LYS A 87 -27.42 2.22 -35.83
N GLU A 88 -28.65 2.27 -36.35
CA GLU A 88 -29.86 1.99 -35.58
C GLU A 88 -29.83 0.62 -34.89
N GLU A 89 -29.22 -0.39 -35.51
CA GLU A 89 -29.11 -1.74 -34.94
C GLU A 89 -28.14 -1.81 -33.75
N ALA A 90 -27.18 -0.88 -33.67
CA ALA A 90 -26.18 -0.81 -32.60
C ALA A 90 -26.65 0.05 -31.41
N ARG A 91 -27.62 0.96 -31.60
CA ARG A 91 -28.10 1.87 -30.54
C ARG A 91 -28.57 1.15 -29.28
N PRO A 92 -29.40 0.08 -29.33
CA PRO A 92 -29.93 -0.53 -28.11
C PRO A 92 -28.85 -1.19 -27.25
N GLU A 93 -27.82 -1.78 -27.88
CA GLU A 93 -26.70 -2.36 -27.14
C GLU A 93 -25.81 -1.26 -26.55
N TRP A 94 -25.52 -0.19 -27.31
CA TRP A 94 -24.76 0.94 -26.79
C TRP A 94 -25.45 1.59 -25.57
N GLU A 95 -26.77 1.79 -25.61
CA GLU A 95 -27.55 2.33 -24.48
C GLU A 95 -27.44 1.42 -23.24
N ARG A 96 -27.49 0.09 -23.41
CA ARG A 96 -27.28 -0.87 -22.32
C ARG A 96 -25.88 -0.73 -21.72
N GLN A 97 -24.85 -0.63 -22.55
CA GLN A 97 -23.47 -0.47 -22.07
C GLN A 97 -23.26 0.87 -21.37
N MET A 98 -23.90 1.94 -21.85
CA MET A 98 -23.89 3.24 -21.19
C MET A 98 -24.57 3.22 -19.81
N ALA A 99 -25.69 2.51 -19.67
CA ALA A 99 -26.35 2.34 -18.37
C ALA A 99 -25.45 1.57 -17.39
N ARG A 100 -24.85 0.46 -17.85
CA ARG A 100 -23.90 -0.32 -17.04
C ARG A 100 -22.68 0.51 -16.62
N LEU A 101 -22.16 1.34 -17.52
CA LEU A 101 -21.05 2.25 -17.23
C LEU A 101 -21.45 3.29 -16.18
N ASP A 102 -22.64 3.85 -16.26
CA ASP A 102 -23.14 4.81 -15.27
C ASP A 102 -23.25 4.16 -13.88
N GLU A 103 -23.84 2.97 -13.78
CA GLU A 103 -23.94 2.22 -12.53
C GLU A 103 -22.56 1.91 -11.94
N ALA A 104 -21.64 1.39 -12.75
CA ALA A 104 -20.28 1.08 -12.31
C ALA A 104 -19.57 2.35 -11.79
N ARG A 105 -19.71 3.47 -12.51
CA ARG A 105 -19.13 4.76 -12.14
C ARG A 105 -19.69 5.27 -10.82
N GLN A 106 -21.01 5.20 -10.62
CA GLN A 106 -21.65 5.61 -9.38
C GLN A 106 -21.17 4.77 -8.20
N ARG A 107 -21.09 3.44 -8.37
CA ARG A 107 -20.56 2.54 -7.34
C ARG A 107 -19.12 2.88 -6.95
N ALA A 108 -18.23 3.12 -7.93
CA ALA A 108 -16.85 3.51 -7.66
C ALA A 108 -16.75 4.87 -6.94
N ARG A 109 -17.59 5.85 -7.33
CA ARG A 109 -17.67 7.16 -6.63
C ARG A 109 -18.15 7.00 -5.19
N GLN A 110 -19.12 6.13 -4.95
CA GLN A 110 -19.63 5.85 -3.61
C GLN A 110 -18.57 5.20 -2.73
N GLU A 111 -17.93 4.11 -3.19
CA GLU A 111 -16.88 3.44 -2.42
C GLU A 111 -15.70 4.39 -2.11
N LEU A 112 -15.31 5.23 -3.06
CA LEU A 112 -14.28 6.25 -2.82
C LEU A 112 -14.71 7.27 -1.75
N ALA A 113 -15.98 7.67 -1.74
CA ALA A 113 -16.52 8.63 -0.77
C ALA A 113 -16.57 8.05 0.65
N GLU A 114 -16.94 6.78 0.79
CA GLU A 114 -16.97 6.06 2.07
C GLU A 114 -15.57 5.99 2.72
N LEU A 115 -14.51 6.00 1.91
CA LEU A 115 -13.12 5.91 2.37
C LEU A 115 -12.43 7.25 2.61
N ARG A 116 -13.14 8.38 2.47
CA ARG A 116 -12.53 9.72 2.63
C ARG A 116 -11.90 9.93 4.01
N SER A 117 -12.44 9.28 5.04
CA SER A 117 -12.00 9.41 6.44
C SER A 117 -11.78 8.05 7.11
N ALA A 118 -11.48 7.02 6.31
CA ALA A 118 -11.20 5.67 6.80
C ALA A 118 -9.88 5.61 7.60
N SER A 119 -9.84 4.75 8.62
CA SER A 119 -8.59 4.39 9.30
C SER A 119 -7.68 3.58 8.38
N ARG A 120 -6.43 3.34 8.81
CA ARG A 120 -5.49 2.50 8.06
C ARG A 120 -6.05 1.10 7.79
N GLU A 121 -6.63 0.48 8.80
CA GLU A 121 -7.18 -0.89 8.73
C GLU A 121 -8.36 -0.91 7.75
N ALA A 122 -9.29 0.04 7.91
CA ALA A 122 -10.43 0.17 6.99
C ALA A 122 -9.98 0.44 5.55
N TRP A 123 -8.90 1.20 5.35
CA TRP A 123 -8.30 1.40 4.03
C TRP A 123 -7.75 0.10 3.42
N GLN A 124 -6.98 -0.66 4.20
CA GLN A 124 -6.37 -1.91 3.73
C GLN A 124 -7.43 -2.93 3.32
N ASP A 125 -8.52 -3.03 4.07
CA ASP A 125 -9.62 -3.95 3.80
C ASP A 125 -10.46 -3.50 2.59
N ALA A 126 -10.64 -2.19 2.40
CA ALA A 126 -11.51 -1.66 1.37
C ALA A 126 -10.82 -1.45 0.00
N LYS A 127 -9.50 -1.24 -0.02
CA LYS A 127 -8.74 -1.00 -1.27
C LYS A 127 -9.01 -2.07 -2.35
N PRO A 128 -9.05 -3.39 -2.05
CA PRO A 128 -9.34 -4.40 -3.07
C PRO A 128 -10.72 -4.27 -3.70
N SER A 129 -11.75 -3.89 -2.92
CA SER A 129 -13.09 -3.62 -3.44
C SER A 129 -13.09 -2.41 -4.37
N LEU A 130 -12.40 -1.34 -3.96
CA LEU A 130 -12.30 -0.12 -4.74
C LEU A 130 -11.53 -0.34 -6.05
N ASP A 131 -10.45 -1.13 -6.02
CA ASP A 131 -9.72 -1.57 -7.23
C ASP A 131 -10.64 -2.35 -8.18
N ALA A 132 -11.45 -3.28 -7.65
CA ALA A 132 -12.39 -4.06 -8.44
C ALA A 132 -13.52 -3.18 -9.01
N ALA A 133 -14.03 -2.22 -8.25
CA ALA A 133 -15.01 -1.25 -8.71
C ALA A 133 -14.45 -0.41 -9.86
N TRP A 134 -13.21 0.05 -9.75
CA TRP A 134 -12.55 0.79 -10.83
C TRP A 134 -12.30 -0.06 -12.08
N GLU A 135 -11.90 -1.33 -11.93
CA GLU A 135 -11.73 -2.23 -13.07
C GLU A 135 -13.07 -2.49 -13.79
N ASN A 136 -14.17 -2.62 -13.04
CA ASN A 136 -15.52 -2.74 -13.62
C ASN A 136 -15.91 -1.49 -14.42
N VAL A 137 -15.57 -0.30 -13.93
CA VAL A 137 -15.77 0.96 -14.66
C VAL A 137 -14.99 0.97 -15.97
N ARG A 138 -13.71 0.58 -15.92
CA ARG A 138 -12.85 0.52 -17.10
C ARG A 138 -13.40 -0.44 -18.14
N GLN A 139 -13.82 -1.63 -17.72
CA GLN A 139 -14.43 -2.60 -18.61
C GLN A 139 -15.73 -2.10 -19.24
N ALA A 140 -16.62 -1.49 -18.45
CA ALA A 140 -17.88 -0.94 -18.97
C ALA A 140 -17.66 0.21 -19.96
N TYR A 141 -16.63 1.03 -19.74
CA TYR A 141 -16.22 2.06 -20.69
C TYR A 141 -15.70 1.45 -21.99
N ASP A 142 -14.79 0.47 -21.90
CA ASP A 142 -14.24 -0.23 -23.06
C ASP A 142 -15.38 -0.89 -23.88
N ASP A 143 -16.35 -1.51 -23.20
CA ASP A 143 -17.51 -2.14 -23.85
C ASP A 143 -18.40 -1.11 -24.58
N ALA A 144 -18.68 0.04 -23.97
CA ALA A 144 -19.41 1.13 -24.62
C ALA A 144 -18.64 1.74 -25.80
N ALA A 145 -17.32 1.88 -25.68
CA ALA A 145 -16.45 2.48 -26.69
C ALA A 145 -16.28 1.60 -27.94
N LYS A 146 -16.27 0.27 -27.80
CA LYS A 146 -16.18 -0.70 -28.92
C LYS A 146 -17.24 -0.49 -30.00
N HIS A 147 -18.40 0.07 -29.66
CA HIS A 147 -19.44 0.38 -30.65
C HIS A 147 -19.03 1.45 -31.67
N PHE A 148 -17.99 2.23 -31.38
CA PHE A 148 -17.40 3.21 -32.28
C PHE A 148 -16.12 2.69 -32.96
N GLU A 149 -15.65 1.50 -32.58
CA GLU A 149 -14.45 0.86 -33.12
C GLU A 149 -14.88 -0.33 -34.00
N GLY A 150 -14.83 -0.17 -35.33
CA GLY A 150 -14.95 -1.30 -36.25
C GLY A 150 -13.78 -2.28 -36.05
N THR A 151 -13.97 -3.32 -35.23
CA THR A 151 -12.97 -4.31 -34.76
C THR A 151 -12.20 -5.01 -35.92
N PRO A 152 -10.91 -5.41 -35.77
CA PRO A 152 -10.50 -6.46 -34.81
C PRO A 152 -9.22 -6.19 -33.99
N SER A 153 -9.31 -6.47 -32.68
CA SER A 153 -8.24 -7.00 -31.81
C SER A 153 -6.86 -6.34 -31.87
N ASP A 154 -6.65 -5.31 -31.05
CA ASP A 154 -5.32 -5.03 -30.48
C ASP A 154 -5.44 -5.11 -28.95
N LYS A 155 -4.95 -6.22 -28.38
CA LYS A 155 -4.94 -6.42 -26.93
C LYS A 155 -4.04 -5.34 -26.33
N PRO A 156 -4.48 -4.50 -25.38
CA PRO A 156 -3.52 -3.76 -24.59
C PRO A 156 -2.77 -4.81 -23.76
N ASN A 157 -1.49 -4.96 -24.10
CA ASN A 157 -0.49 -5.68 -23.34
C ASN A 157 -0.58 -5.24 -21.87
N ARG A 158 -1.32 -5.98 -21.04
CA ARG A 158 -1.24 -5.86 -19.59
C ARG A 158 0.06 -6.53 -19.18
N ALA A 159 1.13 -5.74 -19.23
CA ALA A 159 2.42 -6.07 -18.65
C ALA A 159 2.26 -6.20 -17.11
N PRO A 160 3.11 -7.00 -16.45
CA PRO A 160 2.79 -7.71 -15.20
C PRO A 160 2.51 -6.82 -14.01
#